data_AF-A0A2P6V2M8-F1
#
_entry.id   AF-A0A2P6V2M8-F1
#
_cell.length_a   1.000
_cell.length_b   1.000
_cell.length_c   1.000
_cell.angle_alpha   90.00
_cell.angle_beta   90.00
_cell.angle_gamma   90.00
#
_symmetry.space_group_name_H-M   'P 1'
#
loop_
_entity.id
_entity.type
_entity.pdbx_description
1 polymer ?
#
loop_
_entity_poly.entity_id
_entity_poly.type
_entity_poly.pdbx_seq_one_letter_code
_entity_poly.pdbx_strand_id
1 'polypeptide(L)'
;MRAVAGNGKEAGGGGAEGPGRPGVSSVEVYGFVGWITSAVAYVLFLLWAYTPDYVLSAHGITYYPSKHWALALPAWACVSVVFAYWVYESLCMVTCPAPGGPTALAGAHSRRREEAGLASYFPGATRSIPPLVDVPQQLISAVLHGGVSPREAEADYERRRRRYVLQ
;
A
#
# COMPACT_ATOMS: atom_id res chain seq x y z
N MET A 1 -49.80 12.29 -8.10
CA MET A 1 -49.41 12.59 -9.50
C MET A 1 -48.00 13.16 -9.53
N ARG A 2 -46.99 12.31 -9.77
CA ARG A 2 -45.85 12.48 -10.69
C ARG A 2 -44.75 11.50 -10.31
N ALA A 3 -44.63 10.49 -11.15
CA ALA A 3 -43.47 9.60 -11.24
C ALA A 3 -42.26 10.41 -11.74
N VAL A 4 -41.09 10.10 -11.19
CA VAL A 4 -39.81 10.34 -11.88
C VAL A 4 -39.10 8.99 -11.92
N ALA A 5 -39.10 8.43 -13.13
CA ALA A 5 -38.31 7.28 -13.51
C ALA A 5 -36.84 7.69 -13.57
N GLY A 6 -35.98 6.96 -12.86
CA GLY A 6 -34.53 6.99 -13.03
C GLY A 6 -34.06 5.58 -13.29
N ASN A 7 -34.06 5.18 -14.57
CA ASN A 7 -33.47 3.93 -15.05
C ASN A 7 -31.95 4.14 -15.19
N GLY A 8 -31.16 3.53 -14.31
CA GLY A 8 -29.70 3.50 -14.34
C GLY A 8 -29.22 2.06 -14.46
N LYS A 9 -29.09 1.63 -15.72
CA LYS A 9 -28.43 0.42 -16.25
C LYS A 9 -27.64 -0.48 -15.29
N GLU A 10 -27.98 -1.76 -15.36
CA GLU A 10 -27.16 -2.90 -14.99
C GLU A 10 -25.88 -3.01 -15.86
N ALA A 11 -24.74 -3.24 -15.21
CA ALA A 11 -23.53 -3.97 -15.67
C ALA A 11 -22.43 -3.72 -14.62
N GLY A 12 -21.78 -4.70 -13.98
CA GLY A 12 -21.86 -6.15 -14.01
C GLY A 12 -20.87 -6.67 -12.95
N GLY A 13 -20.98 -7.96 -12.62
CA GLY A 13 -19.95 -8.67 -11.83
C GLY A 13 -20.28 -8.94 -10.37
N GLY A 14 -21.53 -9.27 -10.05
CA GLY A 14 -21.87 -9.95 -8.80
C GLY A 14 -21.40 -11.41 -8.85
N GLY A 15 -20.16 -11.66 -8.44
CA GLY A 15 -19.65 -13.01 -8.20
C GLY A 15 -20.10 -13.49 -6.82
N ALA A 16 -21.10 -14.36 -6.79
CA ALA A 16 -21.56 -15.05 -5.59
C ALA A 16 -20.45 -15.97 -5.06
N GLU A 17 -19.94 -15.67 -3.85
CA GLU A 17 -19.04 -16.56 -3.11
C GLU A 17 -19.82 -17.80 -2.62
N GLY A 18 -19.57 -18.94 -3.27
CA GLY A 18 -19.80 -20.27 -2.71
C GLY A 18 -18.52 -20.80 -2.06
N PRO A 19 -18.61 -21.76 -1.12
CA PRO A 19 -17.45 -22.23 -0.37
C PRO A 19 -16.56 -23.15 -1.23
N GLY A 20 -15.27 -22.80 -1.32
CA GLY A 20 -14.18 -23.76 -1.35
C GLY A 20 -13.94 -24.54 -2.64
N ARG A 21 -13.39 -23.88 -3.67
CA ARG A 21 -12.37 -24.47 -4.55
C ARG A 21 -11.29 -23.42 -4.76
N PRO A 22 -9.98 -23.72 -4.62
CA PRO A 22 -8.92 -22.85 -5.10
C PRO A 22 -8.95 -22.88 -6.63
N GLY A 23 -9.93 -22.18 -7.21
CA GLY A 23 -9.89 -21.81 -8.62
C GLY A 23 -8.75 -20.83 -8.77
N VAL A 24 -7.90 -21.06 -9.76
CA VAL A 24 -6.83 -20.13 -10.15
C VAL A 24 -7.40 -18.72 -10.13
N SER A 25 -6.78 -17.83 -9.35
CA SER A 25 -7.25 -16.46 -9.24
C SER A 25 -7.25 -15.87 -10.65
N SER A 26 -8.36 -15.28 -11.09
CA SER A 26 -8.44 -14.70 -12.44
C SER A 26 -7.29 -13.72 -12.70
N VAL A 27 -6.78 -13.07 -11.64
CA VAL A 27 -5.60 -12.19 -11.67
C VAL A 27 -4.34 -12.90 -12.15
N GLU A 28 -4.10 -14.15 -11.73
CA GLU A 28 -2.90 -14.91 -12.13
C GLU A 28 -2.93 -15.27 -13.61
N VAL A 29 -4.11 -15.62 -14.13
CA VAL A 29 -4.30 -15.93 -15.56
C VAL A 29 -4.10 -14.68 -16.41
N TYR A 30 -4.69 -13.54 -16.02
CA TYR A 30 -4.50 -12.27 -16.75
C TYR A 30 -3.04 -11.81 -16.71
N GLY A 31 -2.35 -12.00 -15.58
CA GLY A 31 -0.93 -11.71 -15.46
C GLY A 31 -0.08 -12.55 -16.41
N PHE A 32 -0.36 -13.85 -16.51
CA PHE A 32 0.36 -14.75 -17.42
C PHE A 32 0.12 -14.44 -18.89
N VAL A 33 -1.15 -14.23 -19.29
CA VAL A 33 -1.50 -13.85 -20.67
C VAL A 33 -0.91 -12.48 -21.02
N GLY A 34 -0.97 -11.53 -20.08
CA GLY A 34 -0.34 -10.22 -20.21
C GLY A 34 1.16 -10.34 -20.44
N TRP A 35 1.86 -11.16 -19.65
CA TRP A 35 3.30 -11.38 -19.79
C TRP A 35 3.69 -11.94 -21.17
N ILE A 36 3.00 -12.97 -21.66
CA ILE A 36 3.24 -13.52 -23.01
C ILE A 36 2.97 -12.46 -24.08
N THR A 37 1.84 -11.77 -23.98
CA THR A 37 1.43 -10.75 -24.97
C THR A 37 2.44 -9.59 -25.01
N SER A 38 2.88 -9.11 -23.86
CA SER A 38 3.92 -8.08 -23.74
C SER A 38 5.27 -8.55 -24.29
N ALA A 39 5.66 -9.81 -24.04
CA ALA A 39 6.90 -10.37 -24.57
C ALA A 39 6.87 -10.47 -26.10
N VAL A 40 5.78 -10.98 -26.68
CA VAL A 40 5.61 -11.07 -28.14
C VAL A 40 5.59 -9.67 -28.77
N ALA A 41 4.82 -8.74 -28.20
CA ALA A 41 4.78 -7.36 -28.67
C ALA A 41 6.15 -6.68 -28.59
N TYR A 42 6.93 -6.94 -27.54
CA TYR A 42 8.29 -6.42 -27.39
C TYR A 42 9.24 -6.97 -28.47
N VAL A 43 9.19 -8.27 -28.75
CA VAL A 43 10.00 -8.87 -29.83
C VAL A 43 9.61 -8.30 -31.20
N LEU A 44 8.32 -8.18 -31.49
CA LEU A 44 7.83 -7.54 -32.73
C LEU A 44 8.26 -6.08 -32.82
N PHE A 45 8.23 -5.35 -31.70
CA PHE A 45 8.70 -3.97 -31.61
C PHE A 45 10.20 -3.86 -31.91
N LEU A 46 11.03 -4.75 -31.35
CA LEU A 46 12.46 -4.78 -31.66
C LEU A 46 12.72 -5.15 -33.12
N LEU A 47 12.03 -6.15 -33.65
CA LEU A 47 12.14 -6.51 -35.07
C LEU A 47 11.80 -5.33 -35.97
N TRP A 48 10.72 -4.61 -35.68
CA TRP A 48 10.35 -3.39 -36.41
C TRP A 48 11.39 -2.27 -36.24
N ALA A 49 11.90 -2.04 -35.04
CA ALA A 49 12.88 -1.00 -34.74
C ALA A 49 14.24 -1.24 -35.42
N TYR A 50 14.70 -2.50 -35.47
CA TYR A 50 16.00 -2.87 -36.05
C TYR A 50 15.94 -3.18 -37.55
N THR A 51 14.77 -3.47 -38.12
CA THR A 51 14.66 -3.72 -39.57
C THR A 51 14.92 -2.42 -40.35
N PRO A 52 15.90 -2.41 -41.26
CA PRO A 52 16.25 -1.21 -42.02
C PRO A 52 15.23 -0.90 -43.13
N ASP A 53 15.10 0.38 -43.45
CA ASP A 53 14.03 0.97 -44.26
C ASP A 53 13.94 0.40 -45.69
N TYR A 54 15.05 -0.13 -46.22
CA TYR A 54 15.10 -0.79 -47.53
C TYR A 54 14.33 -2.12 -47.56
N VAL A 55 14.27 -2.85 -46.43
CA VAL A 55 13.54 -4.13 -46.33
C VAL A 55 12.03 -3.89 -46.21
N LEU A 56 11.63 -2.84 -45.48
CA LEU A 56 10.22 -2.42 -45.36
C LEU A 56 9.67 -1.90 -46.68
N SER A 57 10.47 -1.10 -47.39
CA SER A 57 10.11 -0.58 -48.73
C SER A 57 9.96 -1.72 -49.74
N ALA A 58 10.80 -2.76 -49.65
CA ALA A 58 10.70 -3.95 -50.49
C ALA A 58 9.46 -4.83 -50.18
N HIS A 59 8.94 -4.78 -48.95
CA HIS A 59 7.71 -5.47 -48.55
C HIS A 59 6.43 -4.66 -48.82
N GLY A 60 6.54 -3.50 -49.49
CA GLY A 60 5.40 -2.69 -49.92
C GLY A 60 4.77 -1.84 -48.81
N ILE A 61 5.43 -1.65 -47.68
CA ILE A 61 4.93 -0.83 -46.56
C ILE A 61 5.55 0.56 -46.67
N THR A 62 4.90 1.44 -47.44
CA THR A 62 5.33 2.83 -47.67
C THR A 62 4.89 3.82 -46.59
N TYR A 63 4.06 3.39 -45.63
CA TYR A 63 3.53 4.25 -44.57
C TYR A 63 3.84 3.66 -43.18
N TYR A 64 4.93 4.12 -42.56
CA TYR A 64 5.22 3.88 -41.15
C TYR A 64 5.51 5.22 -40.45
N PRO A 65 5.06 5.39 -39.18
CA PRO A 65 5.48 6.52 -38.38
C PRO A 65 7.00 6.51 -38.24
N SER A 66 7.61 7.69 -38.32
CA SER A 66 9.05 7.90 -38.29
C SER A 66 9.77 7.04 -37.23
N LYS A 67 10.86 6.41 -37.63
CA LYS A 67 11.64 5.44 -36.82
C LYS A 67 12.12 5.99 -35.48
N HIS A 68 12.16 7.32 -35.33
CA HIS A 68 12.44 7.98 -34.06
C HIS A 68 11.49 7.56 -32.93
N TRP A 69 10.25 7.14 -33.24
CA TRP A 69 9.31 6.64 -32.24
C TRP A 69 9.78 5.33 -31.59
N ALA A 70 10.58 4.53 -32.29
CA ALA A 70 11.20 3.33 -31.72
C ALA A 70 12.17 3.64 -30.57
N LEU A 71 12.79 4.82 -30.60
CA LEU A 71 13.65 5.30 -29.51
C LEU A 71 12.88 6.14 -28.49
N ALA A 72 11.90 6.92 -28.95
CA ALA A 72 11.11 7.78 -28.08
C ALA A 72 10.30 6.96 -27.07
N LEU A 73 9.63 5.88 -27.49
CA LEU A 73 8.82 5.05 -26.58
C LEU A 73 9.60 4.48 -25.38
N PRO A 74 10.73 3.77 -25.57
CA PRO A 74 11.52 3.28 -24.44
C PRO A 74 12.12 4.42 -23.61
N ALA A 75 12.54 5.53 -24.22
CA ALA A 75 13.04 6.68 -23.48
C ALA A 75 11.95 7.31 -22.59
N TRP A 76 10.74 7.51 -23.11
CA TRP A 76 9.59 8.00 -22.35
C TRP A 76 9.15 7.00 -21.28
N ALA A 77 9.26 5.69 -21.52
CA ALA A 77 9.00 4.66 -20.51
C ALA A 77 10.00 4.72 -19.34
N CYS A 78 11.30 4.90 -19.62
CA CYS A 78 12.30 5.08 -18.57
C CYS A 78 12.01 6.34 -17.73
N VAL A 79 11.71 7.46 -18.39
CA VAL A 79 11.36 8.72 -17.71
C VAL A 79 10.08 8.58 -16.89
N SER A 80 9.06 7.90 -17.41
CA SER A 80 7.79 7.70 -16.70
C SER A 80 7.95 6.81 -15.45
N VAL A 81 8.79 5.78 -15.50
CA VAL A 81 9.10 4.93 -14.34
C VAL A 81 9.79 5.74 -13.24
N VAL A 82 10.81 6.54 -13.58
CA VAL A 82 11.50 7.41 -12.62
C VAL A 82 10.53 8.45 -12.04
N PHE A 83 9.70 9.05 -12.90
CA PHE A 83 8.68 10.00 -12.46
C PHE A 83 7.67 9.36 -11.50
N ALA A 84 7.17 8.16 -11.81
CA ALA A 84 6.25 7.42 -10.97
C ALA A 84 6.86 7.09 -9.59
N TYR A 85 8.15 6.74 -9.55
CA TYR A 85 8.86 6.52 -8.29
C TYR A 85 8.88 7.78 -7.41
N TRP A 86 9.22 8.95 -7.96
CA TRP A 86 9.22 10.20 -7.20
C TRP A 86 7.82 10.62 -6.74
N VAL A 87 6.80 10.42 -7.58
CA VAL A 87 5.40 10.67 -7.21
C VAL A 87 4.98 9.74 -6.07
N TYR A 88 5.34 8.46 -6.15
CA TYR A 88 5.05 7.50 -5.10
C TYR A 88 5.69 7.90 -3.77
N GLU A 89 6.98 8.24 -3.77
CA GLU A 89 7.67 8.70 -2.55
C GLU A 89 7.02 9.97 -1.99
N SER A 90 6.67 10.92 -2.85
CA SER A 90 5.97 12.14 -2.45
C SER A 90 4.61 11.84 -1.83
N LEU A 91 3.86 10.89 -2.38
CA LEU A 91 2.58 10.46 -1.85
C LEU A 91 2.73 9.73 -0.52
N CYS A 92 3.75 8.88 -0.38
CA CYS A 92 4.12 8.25 0.88
C CYS A 92 4.44 9.31 1.94
N MET A 93 5.17 10.36 1.59
CA MET A 93 5.47 11.46 2.50
C MET A 93 4.24 12.28 2.90
N VAL A 94 3.31 12.52 1.98
CA VAL A 94 2.03 13.22 2.27
C VAL A 94 1.10 12.38 3.14
N THR A 95 1.10 11.06 2.95
CA THR A 95 0.25 10.12 3.70
C THR A 95 0.87 9.69 5.04
N CYS A 96 2.19 9.85 5.21
CA CYS A 96 2.90 9.54 6.44
C CYS A 96 2.53 10.56 7.54
N PRO A 97 2.01 10.12 8.70
CA PRO A 97 1.83 10.99 9.85
C PRO A 97 3.18 11.56 10.32
N ALA A 98 3.17 12.78 10.87
CA ALA A 98 4.39 13.44 11.32
C ALA A 98 5.21 12.54 12.28
N PRO A 99 6.52 12.34 12.04
CA PRO A 99 7.36 11.51 12.89
C PRO A 99 7.40 12.11 14.31
N GLY A 100 6.86 11.35 15.27
CA GLY A 100 6.72 11.78 16.68
C GLY A 100 5.27 11.98 17.15
N GLY A 101 4.30 11.99 16.23
CA GLY A 101 2.89 12.02 16.58
C GLY A 101 2.38 10.67 17.11
N PRO A 102 1.37 10.65 18.01
CA PRO A 102 0.79 9.40 18.52
C PRO A 102 0.14 8.56 17.42
N THR A 103 -0.30 9.19 16.32
CA THR A 103 -0.89 8.53 15.15
C THR A 103 0.15 7.88 14.23
N ALA A 104 1.44 8.23 14.34
CA ALA A 104 2.49 7.58 13.56
C ALA A 104 2.76 6.14 14.01
N LEU A 105 2.47 5.83 15.29
CA LEU A 105 2.68 4.50 15.88
C LEU A 105 1.36 3.75 16.13
N ALA A 106 0.22 4.44 16.13
CA ALA A 106 -1.09 3.83 16.35
C ALA A 106 -1.72 3.35 15.03
N GLY A 107 -1.81 2.03 14.86
CA GLY A 107 -2.58 1.40 13.78
C GLY A 107 -4.07 1.27 14.11
N ALA A 108 -4.88 0.79 13.16
CA ALA A 108 -6.34 0.63 13.32
C ALA A 108 -6.76 -0.32 14.47
N HIS A 109 -5.87 -1.21 14.90
CA HIS A 109 -6.09 -2.13 16.02
C HIS A 109 -5.29 -1.75 17.26
N SER A 110 -4.59 -0.61 17.24
CA SER A 110 -3.88 -0.12 18.41
C SER A 110 -4.89 0.30 19.46
N ARG A 111 -4.76 -0.23 20.68
CA ARG A 111 -5.68 0.05 21.79
C ARG A 111 -4.90 0.57 22.97
N ARG A 112 -5.23 1.78 23.40
CA ARG A 112 -4.62 2.35 24.61
C ARG A 112 -5.29 1.76 25.86
N ARG A 113 -4.53 1.70 26.95
CA ARG A 113 -5.02 1.36 28.30
C ARG A 113 -6.35 2.03 28.66
N GLU A 114 -6.49 3.33 28.34
CA GLU A 114 -7.67 4.15 28.65
C GLU A 114 -8.93 3.64 27.92
N GLU A 115 -8.78 3.23 26.66
CA GLU A 115 -9.87 2.73 25.80
C GLU A 115 -10.31 1.32 26.20
N ALA A 116 -9.37 0.52 26.73
CA ALA A 116 -9.67 -0.81 27.26
C ALA A 116 -10.18 -0.79 28.72
N GLY A 117 -10.36 0.39 29.32
CA GLY A 117 -10.85 0.54 30.70
C GLY A 117 -9.88 0.03 31.77
N LEU A 118 -8.58 -0.06 31.45
CA LEU A 118 -7.59 -0.63 32.35
C LEU A 118 -7.00 0.45 33.28
N ALA A 119 -6.89 0.18 34.58
CA ALA A 119 -6.42 1.16 35.58
C ALA A 119 -4.88 1.30 35.69
N SER A 120 -4.13 0.29 35.24
CA SER A 120 -2.66 0.32 35.16
C SER A 120 -2.20 -0.68 34.11
N TYR A 121 -1.08 -0.45 33.43
CA TYR A 121 -0.47 -1.44 32.52
C TYR A 121 -0.02 -2.72 33.24
N PHE A 122 0.16 -2.66 34.56
CA PHE A 122 0.55 -3.78 35.41
C PHE A 122 -0.52 -4.02 36.50
N PRO A 123 -1.73 -4.47 36.12
CA PRO A 123 -2.75 -4.81 37.10
C PRO A 123 -2.23 -5.95 37.98
N GLY A 124 -2.39 -5.83 39.30
CA GLY A 124 -2.06 -6.91 40.23
C GLY A 124 -2.81 -8.19 39.83
N ALA A 125 -2.17 -9.35 40.03
CA ALA A 125 -2.64 -10.67 39.62
C ALA A 125 -4.07 -10.94 40.12
N THR A 126 -5.06 -10.52 39.32
CA THR A 126 -6.47 -10.80 39.51
C THR A 126 -6.81 -11.88 38.49
N ARG A 127 -7.67 -12.82 38.87
CA ARG A 127 -7.91 -14.13 38.23
C ARG A 127 -8.39 -14.12 36.76
N SER A 128 -8.41 -12.96 36.10
CA SER A 128 -8.88 -12.72 34.73
C SER A 128 -7.73 -12.22 33.86
N ILE A 129 -7.59 -12.77 32.65
CA ILE A 129 -6.65 -12.26 31.64
C ILE A 129 -7.02 -10.80 31.31
N PRO A 130 -6.08 -9.84 31.41
CA PRO A 130 -6.38 -8.45 31.10
C PRO A 130 -6.72 -8.26 29.61
N PRO A 131 -7.50 -7.22 29.26
CA PRO A 131 -7.77 -6.90 27.86
C PRO A 131 -6.46 -6.62 27.10
N LEU A 132 -6.42 -7.00 25.82
CA LEU A 132 -5.27 -6.75 24.96
C LEU A 132 -5.11 -5.24 24.72
N VAL A 133 -3.97 -4.70 25.17
CA VAL A 133 -3.62 -3.27 25.08
C VAL A 133 -2.17 -3.12 24.66
N ASP A 134 -1.87 -2.05 23.93
CA ASP A 134 -0.50 -1.72 23.59
C ASP A 134 0.21 -1.10 24.78
N VAL A 135 1.38 -1.66 25.10
CA VAL A 135 2.23 -1.14 26.16
C VAL A 135 3.29 -0.23 25.53
N PRO A 136 3.45 1.02 26.02
CA PRO A 136 4.43 1.94 25.46
C PRO A 136 5.86 1.40 25.56
N GLN A 137 6.64 1.57 24.48
CA GLN A 137 8.03 1.10 24.44
C GLN A 137 8.89 1.72 25.54
N GLN A 138 8.66 2.99 25.90
CA GLN A 138 9.40 3.68 26.95
C GLN A 138 9.17 3.03 28.31
N LEU A 139 7.93 2.59 28.57
CA LEU A 139 7.54 1.91 29.79
C LEU A 139 8.21 0.53 29.88
N ILE A 140 8.12 -0.28 28.83
CA ILE A 140 8.75 -1.61 28.79
C ILE A 140 10.27 -1.50 28.89
N SER A 141 10.88 -0.59 28.13
CA SER A 141 12.34 -0.42 28.15
C SER A 141 12.85 -0.02 29.54
N ALA A 142 12.13 0.88 30.24
CA ALA A 142 12.48 1.27 31.61
C ALA A 142 12.36 0.11 32.61
N VAL A 143 11.37 -0.77 32.46
CA VAL A 143 11.19 -1.93 33.34
C VAL A 143 12.17 -3.05 33.01
N LEU A 144 12.29 -3.42 31.73
CA LEU A 144 13.07 -4.59 31.29
C LEU A 144 14.58 -4.32 31.26
N HIS A 145 14.98 -3.13 30.80
CA HIS A 145 16.39 -2.76 30.66
C HIS A 145 16.84 -1.75 31.71
N GLY A 146 15.94 -0.88 32.17
CA GLY A 146 16.25 0.13 33.19
C GLY A 146 16.17 -0.40 34.63
N GLY A 147 15.62 -1.60 34.86
CA GLY A 147 15.46 -2.17 36.20
C GLY A 147 14.52 -1.37 37.12
N VAL A 148 13.74 -0.45 36.57
CA VAL A 148 12.82 0.41 37.33
C VAL A 148 11.59 -0.42 37.72
N SER A 149 11.07 -0.20 38.93
CA SER A 149 9.86 -0.91 39.34
C SER A 149 8.68 -0.55 38.41
N PRO A 150 7.78 -1.50 38.08
CA PRO A 150 6.70 -1.27 37.11
C PRO A 150 5.81 -0.06 37.45
N ARG A 151 5.57 0.20 38.75
CA ARG A 151 4.76 1.33 39.21
C ARG A 151 5.48 2.67 39.08
N GLU A 152 6.78 2.72 39.35
CA GLU A 152 7.58 3.93 39.20
C GLU A 152 7.77 4.28 37.73
N ALA A 153 7.99 3.27 36.88
CA ALA A 153 8.12 3.44 35.44
C ALA A 153 6.81 3.97 34.82
N GLU A 154 5.66 3.47 35.26
CA GLU A 154 4.34 3.96 34.83
C GLU A 154 4.12 5.41 35.27
N ALA A 155 4.46 5.76 36.51
CA ALA A 155 4.37 7.12 37.00
C ALA A 155 5.29 8.08 36.22
N ASP A 156 6.51 7.66 35.88
CA ASP A 156 7.44 8.48 35.07
C ASP A 156 6.93 8.66 33.64
N TYR A 157 6.43 7.60 33.03
CA TYR A 157 5.81 7.65 31.72
C TYR A 157 4.64 8.64 31.68
N GLU A 158 3.72 8.57 32.64
CA GLU A 158 2.57 9.49 32.71
C GLU A 158 2.99 10.95 32.96
N ARG A 159 4.04 11.18 33.78
CA ARG A 159 4.62 12.53 33.95
C ARG A 159 5.14 13.09 32.64
N ARG A 160 5.90 12.29 31.89
CA ARG A 160 6.43 12.70 30.57
C ARG A 160 5.31 12.94 29.58
N ARG A 161 4.34 12.03 29.50
CA ARG A 161 3.18 12.13 28.63
C ARG A 161 2.39 13.42 28.88
N ARG A 162 2.09 13.75 30.14
CA ARG A 162 1.38 14.99 30.49
C ARG A 162 2.11 16.24 30.03
N ARG A 163 3.45 16.23 30.04
CA ARG A 163 4.26 17.34 29.53
C ARG A 163 4.05 17.57 28.03
N TYR A 164 3.95 16.50 27.25
CA TYR A 164 3.75 16.58 25.79
C TYR A 164 2.31 16.95 25.39
N VAL A 165 1.32 16.68 26.23
CA VAL A 165 -0.09 17.01 25.96
C VAL A 165 -0.41 18.50 26.23
N LEU A 166 0.44 19.19 27.02
CA LEU A 166 0.25 20.59 27.40
C LEU A 166 1.05 21.58 26.53
N GLN A 167 1.75 21.10 25.51
CA GLN A 167 2.42 21.92 24.48
C GLN A 167 1.64 21.85 23.17
#